data_AF-A0A2V9TZ51-F1
#
_entry.id   AF-A0A2V9TZ51-F1
#
_cell.length_a   1.000
_cell.length_b   1.000
_cell.length_c   1.000
_cell.angle_alpha   90.00
_cell.angle_beta   90.00
_cell.angle_gamma   90.00
#
_symmetry.space_group_name_H-M   'P 1'
#
loop_
_entity.id
_entity.type
_entity.pdbx_description
1 polymer ?
#
loop_
_entity_poly.entity_id
_entity_poly.type
_entity_poly.pdbx_seq_one_letter_code
_entity_poly.pdbx_strand_id
1 'polypeptide(L)'
;MSFSRRDFLTTTALGSLALGLQAKGSETELLSESGADAPQAGSGKRPIIVCANNGFAYLDRAYEHLSKGGDTLDSAILVVTGPEDDPNDDSVGFGGLPNEEGVVELDACCMHGPTRRAGSVGGVRNIKNVSKVSKAVMEHTGHVMLVGEGAERFALAMGFPRENLLTEHSRKIWQLWKEYHSNGDWWGPGIADPKWHPPESQSEDRKPKAELWRERIEWLAERARELGIEPEFRIEAVHRVLFPPTGTIHCSALNEKGEMSGITTTSGLAFKLPGRCGDSPVIGAGCYTDQDVGSAGATGSGEENIKVAGAHTIVENMRHGMSPHEAGMDALKRIARNYNNDMNKLR
;
A
#
# COMPACT_ATOMS: atom_id res chain seq x y z
N MET A 1 17.45 -42.59 -16.27
CA MET A 1 18.04 -43.08 -15.01
C MET A 1 17.68 -42.08 -13.92
N SER A 2 16.89 -42.48 -12.92
CA SER A 2 16.45 -41.59 -11.83
C SER A 2 17.49 -41.61 -10.71
N PHE A 3 18.12 -40.47 -10.43
CA PHE A 3 19.02 -40.33 -9.29
C PHE A 3 18.21 -40.21 -7.99
N SER A 4 18.58 -41.02 -7.00
CA SER A 4 17.97 -41.02 -5.68
C SER A 4 18.70 -40.05 -4.76
N ARG A 5 17.98 -39.45 -3.79
CA ARG A 5 18.52 -38.54 -2.76
C ARG A 5 19.66 -39.16 -1.93
N ARG A 6 19.83 -40.49 -1.95
CA ARG A 6 20.95 -41.19 -1.28
C ARG A 6 22.26 -41.13 -2.06
N ASP A 7 22.21 -41.07 -3.40
CA ASP A 7 23.41 -41.04 -4.27
C ASP A 7 24.10 -39.67 -4.23
N PHE A 8 23.34 -38.60 -3.97
CA PHE A 8 23.87 -37.24 -3.83
C PHE A 8 24.79 -37.10 -2.60
N LEU A 9 24.42 -37.71 -1.47
CA LEU A 9 25.21 -37.62 -0.23
C LEU A 9 26.48 -38.49 -0.26
N THR A 10 26.52 -39.53 -1.10
CA THR A 10 27.72 -40.37 -1.26
C THR A 10 28.79 -39.70 -2.12
N THR A 11 28.41 -38.74 -2.97
CA THR A 11 29.33 -38.09 -3.92
C THR A 11 30.13 -36.95 -3.27
N THR A 12 29.67 -36.39 -2.15
CA THR A 12 30.35 -35.26 -1.46
C THR A 12 31.49 -35.71 -0.53
N ALA A 13 31.58 -37.00 -0.18
CA ALA A 13 32.56 -37.52 0.78
C ALA A 13 33.92 -37.92 0.16
N LEU A 14 34.09 -37.83 -1.16
CA LEU A 14 35.33 -38.20 -1.87
C LEU A 14 36.15 -37.01 -2.40
N GLY A 15 35.76 -35.77 -2.07
CA GLY A 15 36.36 -34.54 -2.62
C GLY A 15 37.39 -33.81 -1.74
N SER A 16 37.80 -34.37 -0.60
CA SER A 16 38.59 -33.63 0.42
C SER A 16 39.97 -34.22 0.76
N LEU A 17 40.53 -35.11 -0.05
CA LEU A 17 41.86 -35.70 0.19
C LEU A 17 42.75 -35.70 -1.06
N ALA A 18 43.22 -34.51 -1.47
CA ALA A 18 44.52 -34.34 -2.13
C ALA A 18 44.77 -32.84 -2.39
N LEU A 19 45.77 -32.28 -1.73
CA LEU A 19 46.81 -31.38 -2.27
C LEU A 19 47.49 -30.62 -1.12
N GLY A 20 48.21 -31.36 -0.29
CA GLY A 20 49.33 -30.83 0.47
C GLY A 20 50.61 -31.16 -0.26
N LEU A 21 51.17 -30.23 -1.02
CA LEU A 21 52.56 -30.24 -1.49
C LEU A 21 53.03 -28.80 -1.72
N GLN A 22 54.16 -28.49 -1.08
CA GLN A 22 54.81 -27.19 -1.01
C GLN A 22 55.18 -26.61 -2.38
N ALA A 23 54.91 -25.33 -2.57
CA ALA A 23 55.67 -24.48 -3.48
C ALA A 23 55.92 -23.12 -2.81
N LYS A 24 57.20 -22.73 -2.79
CA LYS A 24 57.76 -21.52 -2.20
C LYS A 24 57.38 -20.27 -3.02
N GLY A 25 57.08 -19.18 -2.32
CA GLY A 25 57.48 -17.82 -2.69
C GLY A 25 56.57 -17.07 -3.66
N SER A 26 55.66 -16.25 -3.10
CA SER A 26 55.31 -14.91 -3.57
C SER A 26 54.35 -14.31 -2.55
N GLU A 27 54.83 -13.35 -1.77
CA GLU A 27 54.00 -12.52 -0.89
C GLU A 27 52.99 -11.77 -1.75
N THR A 28 51.71 -12.13 -1.60
CA THR A 28 50.59 -11.29 -2.02
C THR A 28 49.91 -10.86 -0.73
N GLU A 29 50.01 -9.58 -0.40
CA GLU A 29 49.30 -8.96 0.71
C GLU A 29 47.80 -9.21 0.54
N LEU A 30 47.28 -10.12 1.37
CA LEU A 30 45.86 -10.26 1.59
C LEU A 30 45.40 -9.04 2.40
N LEU A 31 44.77 -8.12 1.68
CA LEU A 31 43.96 -7.06 2.26
C LEU A 31 43.02 -7.68 3.29
N SER A 32 43.24 -7.34 4.55
CA SER A 32 42.27 -7.56 5.60
C SER A 32 41.05 -6.73 5.25
N GLU A 33 40.01 -7.38 4.72
CA GLU A 33 38.67 -6.82 4.79
C GLU A 33 38.35 -6.65 6.28
N SER A 34 38.47 -5.40 6.74
CA SER A 34 37.90 -4.96 8.00
C SER A 34 36.45 -5.42 8.00
N GLY A 35 36.11 -6.32 8.93
CA GLY A 35 34.73 -6.68 9.19
C GLY A 35 33.94 -5.39 9.34
N ALA A 36 33.04 -5.15 8.38
CA ALA A 36 32.04 -4.11 8.54
C ALA A 36 31.21 -4.55 9.75
N ASP A 37 31.44 -3.88 10.89
CA ASP A 37 30.53 -3.97 12.02
C ASP A 37 29.12 -3.79 11.47
N ALA A 38 28.26 -4.79 11.67
CA ALA A 38 26.84 -4.64 11.41
C ALA A 38 26.39 -3.39 12.18
N PRO A 39 25.67 -2.45 11.54
CA PRO A 39 25.26 -1.22 12.21
C PRO A 39 24.58 -1.56 13.53
N GLN A 40 25.19 -1.16 14.65
CA GLN A 40 24.59 -1.35 15.96
C GLN A 40 23.24 -0.64 15.96
N ALA A 41 22.16 -1.42 16.08
CA ALA A 41 20.81 -0.89 16.19
C ALA A 41 20.79 0.17 17.31
N GLY A 42 20.48 1.41 16.95
CA GLY A 42 20.59 2.54 17.88
C GLY A 42 19.84 2.30 19.20
N SER A 43 20.37 2.85 20.28
CA SER A 43 19.85 2.79 21.66
C SER A 43 18.54 3.57 21.88
N GLY A 44 17.68 3.64 20.86
CA GLY A 44 16.40 4.33 20.92
C GLY A 44 15.43 3.65 21.88
N LYS A 45 14.48 4.42 22.44
CA LYS A 45 13.41 3.89 23.29
C LYS A 45 12.55 2.92 22.47
N ARG A 46 12.41 1.69 22.94
CA ARG A 46 11.53 0.65 22.39
C ARG A 46 10.44 0.33 23.43
N PRO A 47 9.26 -0.19 23.01
CA PRO A 47 8.83 -0.45 21.64
C PRO A 47 8.51 0.83 20.83
N ILE A 48 8.49 0.72 19.49
CA ILE A 48 8.17 1.82 18.56
C ILE A 48 7.12 1.34 17.55
N ILE A 49 6.13 2.17 17.26
CA ILE A 49 5.19 1.99 16.15
C ILE A 49 5.19 3.27 15.31
N VAL A 50 5.31 3.14 13.99
CA VAL A 50 5.23 4.26 13.04
C VAL A 50 4.16 3.92 12.01
N CYS A 51 3.19 4.81 11.82
CA CYS A 51 2.13 4.63 10.83
C CYS A 51 1.82 5.92 10.07
N ALA A 52 1.07 5.80 8.97
CA ALA A 52 0.48 6.95 8.29
C ALA A 52 -0.58 7.64 9.17
N ASN A 53 -0.92 8.88 8.85
CA ASN A 53 -1.75 9.76 9.70
C ASN A 53 -3.12 9.16 10.05
N ASN A 54 -3.77 8.45 9.13
CA ASN A 54 -5.06 7.81 9.37
C ASN A 54 -5.00 6.61 10.34
N GLY A 55 -3.81 6.17 10.75
CA GLY A 55 -3.62 5.15 11.80
C GLY A 55 -3.59 5.69 13.23
N PHE A 56 -3.52 7.02 13.41
CA PHE A 56 -3.23 7.64 14.72
C PHE A 56 -4.19 7.21 15.83
N ALA A 57 -5.48 7.14 15.54
CA ALA A 57 -6.52 6.77 16.51
C ALA A 57 -6.42 5.32 17.03
N TYR A 58 -5.60 4.48 16.39
CA TYR A 58 -5.49 3.05 16.68
C TYR A 58 -4.14 2.66 17.30
N LEU A 59 -3.25 3.64 17.51
CA LEU A 59 -1.91 3.41 18.04
C LEU A 59 -1.91 2.90 19.48
N ASP A 60 -2.77 3.43 20.35
CA ASP A 60 -2.76 3.09 21.78
C ASP A 60 -3.01 1.59 22.02
N ARG A 61 -4.00 1.02 21.34
CA ARG A 61 -4.33 -0.41 21.42
C ARG A 61 -3.19 -1.28 20.88
N ALA A 62 -2.60 -0.88 19.75
CA ALA A 62 -1.49 -1.62 19.16
C ALA A 62 -0.23 -1.55 20.04
N TYR A 63 0.05 -0.39 20.64
CA TYR A 63 1.17 -0.17 21.54
C TYR A 63 1.01 -0.98 22.83
N GLU A 64 -0.21 -1.05 23.39
CA GLU A 64 -0.51 -1.92 24.53
C GLU A 64 -0.26 -3.39 24.20
N HIS A 65 -0.72 -3.86 23.04
CA HIS A 65 -0.49 -5.23 22.58
C HIS A 65 1.01 -5.54 22.43
N LEU A 66 1.75 -4.64 21.78
CA LEU A 66 3.19 -4.77 21.58
C LEU A 66 3.97 -4.74 22.91
N SER A 67 3.60 -3.86 23.83
CA SER A 67 4.25 -3.72 25.16
C SER A 67 4.03 -4.93 26.06
N LYS A 68 2.94 -5.69 25.85
CA LYS A 68 2.68 -6.96 26.56
C LYS A 68 3.41 -8.15 25.94
N GLY A 69 4.31 -7.91 24.98
CA GLY A 69 5.07 -8.96 24.29
C GLY A 69 4.34 -9.61 23.12
N GLY A 70 3.28 -8.98 22.60
CA GLY A 70 2.60 -9.42 21.39
C GLY A 70 3.49 -9.37 20.14
N ASP A 71 3.09 -10.12 19.12
CA ASP A 71 3.82 -10.16 17.85
C ASP A 71 3.83 -8.79 17.14
N THR A 72 4.94 -8.50 16.45
CA THR A 72 5.15 -7.22 15.77
C THR A 72 4.21 -7.03 14.58
N LEU A 73 3.96 -8.07 13.77
CA LEU A 73 3.04 -7.99 12.65
C LEU A 73 1.60 -7.90 13.14
N ASP A 74 1.23 -8.65 14.20
CA ASP A 74 -0.10 -8.55 14.80
C ASP A 74 -0.38 -7.15 15.35
N SER A 75 0.58 -6.52 16.03
CA SER A 75 0.45 -5.13 16.47
C SER A 75 0.29 -4.16 15.29
N ALA A 76 1.01 -4.35 14.19
CA ALA A 76 0.86 -3.51 13.00
C ALA A 76 -0.49 -3.72 12.31
N ILE A 77 -1.00 -4.97 12.27
CA ILE A 77 -2.34 -5.31 11.77
C ILE A 77 -3.42 -4.61 12.60
N LEU A 78 -3.28 -4.54 13.93
CA LEU A 78 -4.23 -3.82 14.79
C LEU A 78 -4.38 -2.35 14.41
N VAL A 79 -3.29 -1.69 14.00
CA VAL A 79 -3.32 -0.29 13.53
C VAL A 79 -4.08 -0.19 12.21
N VAL A 80 -3.69 -0.99 11.21
CA VAL A 80 -4.25 -0.85 9.85
C VAL A 80 -5.66 -1.41 9.69
N THR A 81 -6.07 -2.34 10.55
CA THR A 81 -7.46 -2.80 10.64
C THR A 81 -8.40 -1.67 11.08
N GLY A 82 -7.90 -0.68 11.83
CA GLY A 82 -8.68 0.46 12.28
C GLY A 82 -9.37 1.19 11.13
N PRO A 83 -8.61 1.77 10.18
CA PRO A 83 -9.18 2.35 8.97
C PRO A 83 -9.93 1.36 8.09
N GLU A 84 -9.48 0.10 7.98
CA GLU A 84 -10.21 -0.90 7.19
C GLU A 84 -11.65 -1.15 7.69
N ASP A 85 -11.89 -0.95 8.98
CA ASP A 85 -13.19 -1.11 9.62
C ASP A 85 -13.99 0.21 9.73
N ASP A 86 -13.38 1.37 9.46
CA ASP A 86 -14.03 2.69 9.59
C ASP A 86 -14.74 3.09 8.29
N PRO A 87 -16.09 3.09 8.23
CA PRO A 87 -16.84 3.48 7.03
C PRO A 87 -16.64 4.95 6.62
N ASN A 88 -16.03 5.78 7.48
CA ASN A 88 -15.72 7.17 7.19
C ASN A 88 -14.31 7.35 6.60
N ASP A 89 -13.45 6.33 6.60
CA ASP A 89 -12.21 6.34 5.82
C ASP A 89 -12.53 5.83 4.41
N ASP A 90 -12.59 6.77 3.46
CA ASP A 90 -12.89 6.50 2.06
C ASP A 90 -11.67 6.06 1.24
N SER A 91 -10.56 5.72 1.92
CA SER A 91 -9.28 5.36 1.30
C SER A 91 -8.72 4.00 1.70
N VAL A 92 -9.29 3.34 2.71
CA VAL A 92 -8.83 2.04 3.19
C VAL A 92 -10.03 1.16 3.55
N GLY A 93 -10.12 -0.04 2.96
CA GLY A 93 -11.09 -1.06 3.37
C GLY A 93 -12.56 -0.69 3.14
N PHE A 94 -13.39 -0.84 4.19
CA PHE A 94 -14.83 -0.64 4.11
C PHE A 94 -15.21 0.82 3.91
N GLY A 95 -15.93 1.13 2.83
CA GLY A 95 -16.21 2.51 2.45
C GLY A 95 -15.16 3.13 1.52
N GLY A 96 -14.10 2.40 1.17
CA GLY A 96 -13.14 2.84 0.15
C GLY A 96 -13.82 3.28 -1.15
N LEU A 97 -13.35 4.38 -1.76
CA LEU A 97 -13.88 4.84 -3.05
C LEU A 97 -13.63 3.77 -4.14
N PRO A 98 -14.66 3.44 -4.94
CA PRO A 98 -14.58 2.33 -5.88
C PRO A 98 -13.73 2.68 -7.12
N ASN A 99 -13.48 1.66 -7.95
CA ASN A 99 -13.05 1.84 -9.33
C ASN A 99 -14.15 2.50 -10.20
N GLU A 100 -13.85 2.80 -11.47
CA GLU A 100 -14.79 3.52 -12.34
C GLU A 100 -16.12 2.79 -12.61
N GLU A 101 -16.15 1.46 -12.39
CA GLU A 101 -17.35 0.61 -12.51
C GLU A 101 -18.16 0.54 -11.20
N GLY A 102 -17.77 1.26 -10.16
CA GLY A 102 -18.45 1.23 -8.87
C GLY A 102 -18.11 0.01 -8.02
N VAL A 103 -17.00 -0.69 -8.32
CA VAL A 103 -16.53 -1.85 -7.55
C VAL A 103 -15.38 -1.46 -6.64
N VAL A 104 -15.49 -1.77 -5.35
CA VAL A 104 -14.41 -1.58 -4.38
C VAL A 104 -13.41 -2.73 -4.49
N GLU A 105 -12.15 -2.39 -4.76
CA GLU A 105 -11.05 -3.34 -4.95
C GLU A 105 -9.91 -2.97 -4.01
N LEU A 106 -9.56 -3.88 -3.10
CA LEU A 106 -8.62 -3.63 -2.03
C LEU A 106 -7.28 -4.34 -2.25
N ASP A 107 -6.20 -3.69 -1.81
CA ASP A 107 -4.83 -4.15 -1.95
C ASP A 107 -4.13 -4.14 -0.58
N ALA A 108 -3.36 -5.18 -0.25
CA ALA A 108 -2.53 -5.20 0.95
C ALA A 108 -1.32 -6.13 0.83
N CYS A 109 -0.22 -5.80 1.51
CA CYS A 109 0.87 -6.74 1.75
C CYS A 109 1.54 -6.53 3.11
N CYS A 110 2.18 -7.59 3.61
CA CYS A 110 2.88 -7.58 4.88
C CYS A 110 4.22 -8.34 4.80
N MET A 111 5.14 -7.98 5.68
CA MET A 111 6.37 -8.73 5.93
C MET A 111 6.58 -8.91 7.43
N HIS A 112 6.85 -10.16 7.83
CA HIS A 112 7.20 -10.52 9.20
C HIS A 112 8.70 -10.75 9.31
N GLY A 113 9.41 -9.76 9.87
CA GLY A 113 10.88 -9.74 9.95
C GLY A 113 11.48 -10.99 10.59
N PRO A 114 11.05 -11.42 11.80
CA PRO A 114 11.65 -12.56 12.49
C PRO A 114 11.65 -13.85 11.66
N THR A 115 10.60 -14.07 10.85
CA THR A 115 10.51 -15.26 9.98
C THR A 115 10.96 -15.01 8.55
N ARG A 116 11.24 -13.75 8.16
CA ARG A 116 11.54 -13.32 6.78
C ARG A 116 10.45 -13.73 5.78
N ARG A 117 9.22 -13.89 6.24
CA ARG A 117 8.06 -14.29 5.42
C ARG A 117 7.29 -13.05 4.98
N ALA A 118 6.60 -13.18 3.85
CA ALA A 118 5.79 -12.14 3.26
C ALA A 118 4.47 -12.69 2.74
N GLY A 119 3.45 -11.84 2.68
CA GLY A 119 2.15 -12.16 2.11
C GLY A 119 1.51 -10.94 1.47
N SER A 120 0.70 -11.16 0.45
CA SER A 120 0.13 -10.10 -0.37
C SER A 120 -1.18 -10.54 -1.02
N VAL A 121 -2.11 -9.58 -1.12
CA VAL A 121 -3.30 -9.68 -1.94
C VAL A 121 -3.55 -8.39 -2.72
N GLY A 122 -4.00 -8.49 -3.96
CA GLY A 122 -4.33 -7.32 -4.80
C GLY A 122 -5.65 -7.49 -5.55
N GLY A 123 -6.40 -6.40 -5.73
CA GLY A 123 -7.68 -6.38 -6.42
C GLY A 123 -8.76 -7.23 -5.75
N VAL A 124 -8.70 -7.40 -4.44
CA VAL A 124 -9.65 -8.24 -3.70
C VAL A 124 -10.98 -7.50 -3.59
N ARG A 125 -12.07 -8.21 -3.87
CA ARG A 125 -13.44 -7.69 -3.75
C ARG A 125 -14.13 -8.38 -2.58
N ASN A 126 -15.13 -7.70 -2.02
CA ASN A 126 -16.05 -8.24 -1.02
C ASN A 126 -15.46 -8.76 0.30
N ILE A 127 -14.18 -8.50 0.60
CA ILE A 127 -13.52 -8.88 1.85
C ILE A 127 -12.98 -7.63 2.50
N LYS A 128 -13.44 -7.31 3.71
CA LYS A 128 -13.14 -6.04 4.39
C LYS A 128 -11.67 -5.91 4.81
N ASN A 129 -11.14 -6.88 5.55
CA ASN A 129 -9.81 -6.79 6.15
C ASN A 129 -8.75 -7.51 5.32
N VAL A 130 -8.38 -6.94 4.17
CA VAL A 130 -7.35 -7.53 3.30
C VAL A 130 -5.95 -7.56 3.93
N SER A 131 -5.68 -6.71 4.93
CA SER A 131 -4.49 -6.79 5.78
C SER A 131 -4.34 -8.14 6.48
N LYS A 132 -5.45 -8.71 6.97
CA LYS A 132 -5.46 -10.04 7.61
C LYS A 132 -5.40 -11.15 6.57
N VAL A 133 -5.98 -10.95 5.39
CA VAL A 133 -5.89 -11.91 4.28
C VAL A 133 -4.45 -12.03 3.78
N SER A 134 -3.71 -10.93 3.66
CA SER A 134 -2.29 -10.97 3.26
C SER A 134 -1.45 -11.76 4.27
N LYS A 135 -1.68 -11.59 5.57
CA LYS A 135 -1.09 -12.46 6.61
C LYS A 135 -1.51 -13.93 6.43
N ALA A 136 -2.77 -14.21 6.14
CA ALA A 136 -3.22 -15.58 5.89
C ALA A 136 -2.54 -16.22 4.66
N VAL A 137 -2.29 -15.46 3.59
CA VAL A 137 -1.50 -15.93 2.43
C VAL A 137 -0.09 -16.35 2.87
N MET A 138 0.56 -15.53 3.69
CA MET A 138 1.89 -15.80 4.26
C MET A 138 1.92 -17.07 5.13
N GLU A 139 0.85 -17.35 5.87
CA GLU A 139 0.80 -18.44 6.85
C GLU A 139 0.30 -19.76 6.29
N HIS A 140 -0.60 -19.72 5.31
CA HIS A 140 -1.37 -20.89 4.86
C HIS A 140 -1.11 -21.29 3.41
N THR A 141 -0.14 -20.68 2.73
CA THR A 141 0.21 -21.03 1.35
C THR A 141 1.73 -21.14 1.15
N GLY A 142 2.14 -21.81 0.06
CA GLY A 142 3.51 -21.76 -0.44
C GLY A 142 3.78 -20.57 -1.37
N HIS A 143 2.84 -19.62 -1.45
CA HIS A 143 2.87 -18.46 -2.34
C HIS A 143 2.99 -17.18 -1.52
N VAL A 144 3.39 -16.09 -2.18
CA VAL A 144 3.51 -14.77 -1.54
C VAL A 144 2.36 -13.85 -1.93
N MET A 145 1.79 -13.99 -3.13
CA MET A 145 0.80 -13.06 -3.66
C MET A 145 -0.35 -13.79 -4.35
N LEU A 146 -1.60 -13.42 -4.01
CA LEU A 146 -2.82 -13.81 -4.71
C LEU A 146 -3.54 -12.56 -5.21
N VAL A 147 -4.30 -12.64 -6.31
CA VAL A 147 -5.00 -11.47 -6.86
C VAL A 147 -6.43 -11.78 -7.29
N GLY A 148 -7.26 -10.74 -7.34
CA GLY A 148 -8.61 -10.75 -7.88
C GLY A 148 -9.51 -11.79 -7.22
N GLU A 149 -10.33 -12.44 -8.04
CA GLU A 149 -11.26 -13.49 -7.60
C GLU A 149 -10.53 -14.66 -6.91
N GLY A 150 -9.29 -14.98 -7.32
CA GLY A 150 -8.50 -16.03 -6.70
C GLY A 150 -8.18 -15.75 -5.23
N ALA A 151 -7.82 -14.50 -4.92
CA ALA A 151 -7.60 -14.03 -3.56
C ALA A 151 -8.89 -14.01 -2.74
N GLU A 152 -10.01 -13.58 -3.33
CA GLU A 152 -11.33 -13.61 -2.67
C GLU A 152 -11.73 -15.05 -2.29
N ARG A 153 -11.63 -16.00 -3.22
CA ARG A 153 -11.94 -17.41 -2.94
C ARG A 153 -11.06 -18.00 -1.84
N PHE A 154 -9.77 -17.64 -1.83
CA PHE A 154 -8.87 -18.02 -0.75
C PHE A 154 -9.30 -17.43 0.59
N ALA A 155 -9.64 -16.14 0.65
CA ALA A 155 -10.12 -15.49 1.87
C ALA A 155 -11.39 -16.17 2.41
N LEU A 156 -12.36 -16.49 1.54
CA LEU A 156 -13.55 -17.23 1.94
C LEU A 156 -13.23 -18.61 2.50
N ALA A 157 -12.28 -19.33 1.89
CA ALA A 157 -11.82 -20.63 2.38
C ALA A 157 -11.10 -20.55 3.74
N MET A 158 -10.46 -19.41 4.05
CA MET A 158 -9.87 -19.13 5.36
C MET A 158 -10.89 -18.62 6.39
N GLY A 159 -12.16 -18.48 6.01
CA GLY A 159 -13.25 -18.09 6.91
C GLY A 159 -13.52 -16.59 7.01
N PHE A 160 -12.93 -15.76 6.14
CA PHE A 160 -13.28 -14.35 6.06
C PHE A 160 -14.69 -14.18 5.47
N PRO A 161 -15.55 -13.33 6.06
CA PRO A 161 -16.91 -13.14 5.56
C PRO A 161 -16.92 -12.34 4.25
N ARG A 162 -17.89 -12.66 3.38
CA ARG A 162 -18.22 -11.83 2.21
C ARG A 162 -19.11 -10.67 2.66
N GLU A 163 -18.70 -9.45 2.37
CA GLU A 163 -19.43 -8.22 2.73
C GLU A 163 -19.50 -7.25 1.52
N ASN A 164 -20.58 -6.47 1.42
CA ASN A 164 -20.61 -5.36 0.46
C ASN A 164 -19.79 -4.20 1.02
N LEU A 165 -18.70 -3.86 0.32
CA LEU A 165 -17.77 -2.83 0.78
C LEU A 165 -18.17 -1.41 0.36
N LEU A 166 -19.07 -1.28 -0.64
CA LEU A 166 -19.52 0.00 -1.15
C LEU A 166 -20.62 0.56 -0.26
N THR A 167 -20.27 1.54 0.57
CA THR A 167 -21.24 2.27 1.39
C THR A 167 -22.10 3.20 0.53
N GLU A 168 -23.26 3.59 1.03
CA GLU A 168 -24.11 4.58 0.35
C GLU A 168 -23.41 5.93 0.19
N HIS A 169 -22.57 6.32 1.15
CA HIS A 169 -21.73 7.50 1.07
C HIS A 169 -20.80 7.44 -0.16
N SER A 170 -20.00 6.39 -0.27
CA SER A 170 -19.02 6.23 -1.36
C SER A 170 -19.71 5.99 -2.71
N ARG A 171 -20.87 5.33 -2.73
CA ARG A 171 -21.72 5.19 -3.93
C ARG A 171 -22.19 6.54 -4.47
N LYS A 172 -22.63 7.45 -3.59
CA LYS A 172 -23.08 8.80 -3.98
C LYS A 172 -21.93 9.65 -4.49
N ILE A 173 -20.75 9.58 -3.86
CA ILE A 173 -19.54 10.27 -4.36
C ILE A 173 -19.14 9.73 -5.74
N TRP A 174 -19.17 8.41 -5.93
CA TRP A 174 -18.89 7.80 -7.23
C TRP A 174 -19.88 8.25 -8.32
N GLN A 175 -21.18 8.35 -8.01
CA GLN A 175 -22.18 8.88 -8.95
C GLN A 175 -21.89 10.34 -9.32
N LEU A 176 -21.57 11.16 -8.33
CA LEU A 176 -21.18 12.55 -8.55
C LEU A 176 -19.94 12.64 -9.46
N TRP A 177 -18.94 11.79 -9.24
CA TRP A 177 -17.75 11.70 -10.10
C TRP A 177 -18.09 11.27 -11.53
N LYS A 178 -18.95 10.25 -11.70
CA LYS A 178 -19.40 9.77 -13.01
C LYS A 178 -20.12 10.86 -13.79
N GLU A 179 -21.00 11.61 -13.14
CA GLU A 179 -21.73 12.71 -13.77
C GLU A 179 -20.81 13.86 -14.17
N TYR A 180 -19.83 14.19 -13.34
CA TYR A 180 -18.85 15.24 -13.65
C TYR A 180 -17.92 14.88 -14.82
N HIS A 181 -17.54 13.60 -14.96
CA HIS A 181 -16.64 13.15 -16.03
C HIS A 181 -17.37 12.69 -17.30
N SER A 182 -18.69 12.67 -17.26
CA SER A 182 -19.50 12.26 -18.39
C SER A 182 -19.74 13.43 -19.33
N ASN A 183 -18.87 13.56 -20.35
CA ASN A 183 -19.06 14.54 -21.42
C ASN A 183 -20.18 14.14 -22.41
N GLY A 184 -20.89 13.03 -22.19
CA GLY A 184 -21.85 12.46 -23.15
C GLY A 184 -23.00 11.64 -22.57
N ASP A 185 -22.92 11.18 -21.33
CA ASP A 185 -23.97 10.40 -20.65
C ASP A 185 -24.56 11.15 -19.45
N TRP A 186 -25.88 11.06 -19.28
CA TRP A 186 -26.63 11.71 -18.20
C TRP A 186 -27.16 10.65 -17.22
N TRP A 187 -26.80 10.77 -15.94
CA TRP A 187 -27.22 9.84 -14.87
C TRP A 187 -28.29 10.43 -13.92
N GLY A 188 -28.81 11.62 -14.22
CA GLY A 188 -29.90 12.26 -13.49
C GLY A 188 -31.30 11.83 -13.97
N PRO A 189 -32.36 12.57 -13.57
CA PRO A 189 -33.73 12.28 -14.00
C PRO A 189 -33.88 12.17 -15.53
N GLY A 190 -34.56 11.14 -16.03
CA GLY A 190 -34.59 10.83 -17.47
C GLY A 190 -35.13 11.96 -18.36
N ILE A 191 -34.98 11.84 -19.68
CA ILE A 191 -35.31 12.91 -20.67
C ILE A 191 -36.73 13.50 -20.57
N ALA A 192 -37.67 12.79 -19.94
CA ALA A 192 -39.04 13.23 -19.72
C ALA A 192 -39.24 14.02 -18.42
N ASP A 193 -38.23 14.09 -17.55
CA ASP A 193 -38.28 14.83 -16.30
C ASP A 193 -38.00 16.33 -16.56
N PRO A 194 -38.78 17.26 -15.97
CA PRO A 194 -38.58 18.70 -16.15
C PRO A 194 -37.19 19.22 -15.73
N LYS A 195 -36.43 18.44 -14.97
CA LYS A 195 -35.06 18.77 -14.51
C LYS A 195 -33.97 18.22 -15.44
N TRP A 196 -34.33 17.55 -16.54
CA TRP A 196 -33.35 17.06 -17.51
C TRP A 196 -32.69 18.21 -18.28
N HIS A 197 -31.38 18.11 -18.49
CA HIS A 197 -30.64 18.95 -19.43
C HIS A 197 -29.63 18.10 -20.22
N PRO A 198 -29.25 18.50 -21.45
CA PRO A 198 -28.30 17.74 -22.25
C PRO A 198 -26.89 17.76 -21.61
N PRO A 199 -26.08 16.70 -21.80
CA PRO A 199 -24.64 16.74 -21.51
C PRO A 199 -23.99 17.88 -22.29
N GLU A 200 -23.10 18.62 -21.63
CA GLU A 200 -22.54 19.87 -22.17
C GLU A 200 -21.77 19.61 -23.48
N SER A 201 -22.39 19.97 -24.61
CA SER A 201 -21.70 20.04 -25.89
C SER A 201 -20.73 21.23 -25.84
N GLN A 202 -19.43 20.91 -25.76
CA GLN A 202 -18.29 21.75 -26.13
C GLN A 202 -18.61 23.23 -26.37
N SER A 203 -18.74 24.04 -25.32
CA SER A 203 -18.64 25.49 -25.46
C SER A 203 -17.17 25.88 -25.35
N GLU A 204 -16.61 26.30 -26.48
CA GLU A 204 -15.40 27.08 -26.54
C GLU A 204 -15.62 28.38 -25.73
N ASP A 205 -15.22 28.45 -24.46
CA ASP A 205 -15.42 29.69 -23.69
C ASP A 205 -14.20 30.18 -22.89
N ARG A 206 -13.88 31.44 -23.18
CA ARG A 206 -12.73 32.26 -22.74
C ARG A 206 -12.89 32.80 -21.31
N LYS A 207 -13.33 31.97 -20.35
CA LYS A 207 -13.43 32.40 -18.95
C LYS A 207 -12.10 32.26 -18.19
N PRO A 208 -11.74 33.18 -17.28
CA PRO A 208 -10.62 32.99 -16.36
C PRO A 208 -10.78 31.70 -15.55
N LYS A 209 -9.68 30.95 -15.34
CA LYS A 209 -9.70 29.65 -14.64
C LYS A 209 -10.41 29.69 -13.28
N ALA A 210 -10.29 30.78 -12.52
CA ALA A 210 -10.89 30.90 -11.19
C ALA A 210 -12.43 30.96 -11.22
N GLU A 211 -13.03 31.48 -12.29
CA GLU A 211 -14.49 31.51 -12.46
C GLU A 211 -14.99 30.12 -12.86
N LEU A 212 -14.28 29.45 -13.77
CA LEU A 212 -14.55 28.05 -14.10
C LEU A 212 -14.46 27.13 -12.87
N TRP A 213 -13.51 27.38 -11.95
CA TRP A 213 -13.41 26.62 -10.70
C TRP A 213 -14.59 26.84 -9.76
N ARG A 214 -15.07 28.09 -9.62
CA ARG A 214 -16.26 28.40 -8.81
C ARG A 214 -17.51 27.76 -9.39
N GLU A 215 -17.73 27.92 -10.69
CA GLU A 215 -18.86 27.31 -11.40
C GLU A 215 -18.86 25.78 -11.25
N ARG A 216 -17.70 25.13 -11.35
CA ARG A 216 -17.56 23.68 -11.11
C ARG A 216 -17.89 23.28 -9.68
N ILE A 217 -17.43 24.02 -8.69
CA ILE A 217 -17.72 23.75 -7.27
C ILE A 217 -19.21 23.92 -6.99
N GLU A 218 -19.83 24.99 -7.49
CA GLU A 218 -21.26 25.25 -7.33
C GLU A 218 -22.10 24.17 -8.02
N TRP A 219 -21.72 23.78 -9.23
CA TRP A 219 -22.37 22.70 -9.97
C TRP A 219 -22.28 21.37 -9.22
N LEU A 220 -21.07 20.99 -8.76
CA LEU A 220 -20.87 19.75 -8.00
C LEU A 220 -21.63 19.79 -6.66
N ALA A 221 -21.70 20.93 -5.99
CA ALA A 221 -22.42 21.07 -4.72
C ALA A 221 -23.94 20.92 -4.91
N GLU A 222 -24.48 21.49 -6.00
CA GLU A 222 -25.89 21.32 -6.34
C GLU A 222 -26.19 19.88 -6.72
N ARG A 223 -25.30 19.24 -7.49
CA ARG A 223 -25.49 17.84 -7.86
C ARG A 223 -25.37 16.89 -6.67
N ALA A 224 -24.45 17.17 -5.74
CA ALA A 224 -24.37 16.47 -4.45
C ALA A 224 -25.68 16.58 -3.66
N ARG A 225 -26.36 17.74 -3.68
CA ARG A 225 -27.68 17.93 -3.06
C ARG A 225 -28.74 17.07 -3.75
N GLU A 226 -28.75 17.02 -5.08
CA GLU A 226 -29.72 16.21 -5.85
C GLU A 226 -29.56 14.70 -5.62
N LEU A 227 -28.32 14.22 -5.48
CA LEU A 227 -27.99 12.84 -5.12
C LEU A 227 -28.30 12.50 -3.65
N GLY A 228 -28.78 13.48 -2.87
CA GLY A 228 -29.13 13.31 -1.48
C GLY A 228 -27.93 13.12 -0.56
N ILE A 229 -26.79 13.74 -0.85
CA ILE A 229 -25.67 13.85 0.10
C ILE A 229 -26.08 14.86 1.20
N GLU A 230 -25.88 14.48 2.46
CA GLU A 230 -26.25 15.32 3.61
C GLU A 230 -25.49 16.66 3.59
N PRO A 231 -26.11 17.78 3.99
CA PRO A 231 -25.52 19.11 3.90
C PRO A 231 -24.08 19.22 4.40
N GLU A 232 -23.78 18.57 5.53
CA GLU A 232 -22.47 18.55 6.18
C GLU A 232 -21.37 17.85 5.34
N PHE A 233 -21.71 16.90 4.47
CA PHE A 233 -20.76 16.14 3.66
C PHE A 233 -20.65 16.62 2.20
N ARG A 234 -21.45 17.60 1.77
CA ARG A 234 -21.48 18.03 0.36
C ARG A 234 -20.16 18.63 -0.11
N ILE A 235 -19.57 19.52 0.68
CA ILE A 235 -18.30 20.15 0.33
C ILE A 235 -17.17 19.12 0.33
N GLU A 236 -17.21 18.16 1.26
CA GLU A 236 -16.27 17.05 1.26
C GLU A 236 -16.42 16.21 -0.01
N ALA A 237 -17.64 15.82 -0.39
CA ALA A 237 -17.89 15.07 -1.63
C ALA A 237 -17.37 15.81 -2.87
N VAL A 238 -17.62 17.12 -2.98
CA VAL A 238 -17.06 17.97 -4.04
C VAL A 238 -15.53 17.90 -4.04
N HIS A 239 -14.91 18.02 -2.86
CA HIS A 239 -13.47 17.93 -2.72
C HIS A 239 -12.94 16.55 -3.15
N ARG A 240 -13.60 15.45 -2.81
CA ARG A 240 -13.22 14.09 -3.24
C ARG A 240 -13.34 13.89 -4.75
N VAL A 241 -14.28 14.56 -5.41
CA VAL A 241 -14.41 14.49 -6.88
C VAL A 241 -13.30 15.30 -7.57
N LEU A 242 -12.99 16.49 -7.05
CA LEU A 242 -11.98 17.37 -7.66
C LEU A 242 -10.54 16.97 -7.30
N PHE A 243 -10.34 16.44 -6.10
CA PHE A 243 -9.05 16.02 -5.56
C PHE A 243 -9.21 14.62 -4.94
N PRO A 244 -9.34 13.58 -5.79
CA PRO A 244 -9.57 12.23 -5.30
C PRO A 244 -8.41 11.77 -4.41
N PRO A 245 -8.70 11.14 -3.27
CA PRO A 245 -7.67 10.66 -2.39
C PRO A 245 -6.88 9.54 -3.06
N THR A 246 -5.61 9.47 -2.71
CA THR A 246 -4.71 8.37 -3.06
C THR A 246 -4.52 7.39 -1.89
N GLY A 247 -5.35 7.54 -0.85
CA GLY A 247 -5.02 7.16 0.51
C GLY A 247 -4.67 5.69 0.70
N THR A 248 -3.75 5.46 1.62
CA THR A 248 -3.10 4.19 1.92
C THR A 248 -2.58 4.32 3.33
N ILE A 249 -2.69 3.24 4.11
CA ILE A 249 -2.04 3.16 5.42
C ILE A 249 -0.91 2.15 5.38
N HIS A 250 0.27 2.60 5.79
CA HIS A 250 1.38 1.74 6.17
C HIS A 250 1.58 1.80 7.69
N CYS A 251 1.96 0.68 8.28
CA CYS A 251 2.39 0.59 9.67
C CYS A 251 3.63 -0.30 9.79
N SER A 252 4.64 0.20 10.50
CA SER A 252 5.82 -0.53 10.94
C SER A 252 5.85 -0.61 12.46
N ALA A 253 6.15 -1.79 13.01
CA ALA A 253 6.25 -2.02 14.45
C ALA A 253 7.62 -2.62 14.80
N LEU A 254 8.20 -2.16 15.90
CA LEU A 254 9.47 -2.63 16.47
C LEU A 254 9.28 -2.89 17.97
N ASN A 255 9.49 -4.12 18.42
CA ASN A 255 9.32 -4.46 19.83
C ASN A 255 10.61 -4.27 20.65
N GLU A 256 10.54 -4.53 21.96
CA GLU A 256 11.68 -4.43 22.88
C GLU A 256 12.84 -5.38 22.53
N LYS A 257 12.55 -6.54 21.96
CA LYS A 257 13.55 -7.54 21.52
C LYS A 257 14.30 -7.11 20.25
N GLY A 258 13.83 -6.05 19.59
CA GLY A 258 14.36 -5.62 18.29
C GLY A 258 13.75 -6.35 17.09
N GLU A 259 12.69 -7.13 17.30
CA GLU A 259 11.93 -7.75 16.20
C GLU A 259 11.08 -6.69 15.50
N MET A 260 10.94 -6.79 14.18
CA MET A 260 10.19 -5.81 13.40
C MET A 260 9.32 -6.42 12.31
N SER A 261 8.22 -5.74 12.00
CA SER A 261 7.31 -6.10 10.92
C SER A 261 6.70 -4.87 10.28
N GLY A 262 6.24 -5.02 9.04
CA GLY A 262 5.59 -3.98 8.27
C GLY A 262 4.33 -4.50 7.58
N ILE A 263 3.34 -3.63 7.43
CA ILE A 263 2.11 -3.91 6.68
C ILE A 263 1.58 -2.66 6.00
N THR A 264 1.03 -2.82 4.79
CA THR A 264 0.39 -1.75 4.02
C THR A 264 -0.95 -2.24 3.48
N THR A 265 -1.98 -1.39 3.50
CA THR A 265 -3.33 -1.67 2.98
C THR A 265 -4.01 -0.40 2.44
N THR A 266 -4.87 -0.56 1.43
CA THR A 266 -5.54 0.55 0.71
C THR A 266 -6.75 0.06 -0.10
N SER A 267 -7.67 0.96 -0.43
CA SER A 267 -8.63 0.79 -1.54
C SER A 267 -8.09 1.25 -2.90
N GLY A 268 -6.87 1.80 -2.93
CA GLY A 268 -6.18 2.31 -4.11
C GLY A 268 -6.61 3.72 -4.49
N LEU A 269 -6.23 4.15 -5.70
CA LEU A 269 -6.71 5.41 -6.24
C LEU A 269 -8.23 5.34 -6.44
N ALA A 270 -8.92 6.38 -5.98
CA ALA A 270 -10.34 6.55 -6.26
C ALA A 270 -10.59 6.56 -7.78
N PHE A 271 -11.64 5.85 -8.20
CA PHE A 271 -12.11 5.77 -9.58
C PHE A 271 -11.08 5.21 -10.57
N LYS A 272 -10.13 4.41 -10.06
CA LYS A 272 -9.14 3.70 -10.87
C LYS A 272 -9.79 2.84 -11.96
N LEU A 273 -9.02 2.50 -12.99
CA LEU A 273 -9.40 1.45 -13.94
C LEU A 273 -9.61 0.12 -13.20
N PRO A 274 -10.60 -0.70 -13.57
CA PRO A 274 -10.82 -1.99 -12.93
C PRO A 274 -9.58 -2.88 -13.01
N GLY A 275 -9.20 -3.47 -11.87
CA GLY A 275 -8.00 -4.30 -11.78
C GLY A 275 -6.67 -3.54 -11.66
N ARG A 276 -6.68 -2.20 -11.64
CA ARG A 276 -5.48 -1.41 -11.30
C ARG A 276 -5.03 -1.75 -9.87
N CYS A 277 -3.79 -2.20 -9.73
CA CYS A 277 -3.12 -2.41 -8.45
C CYS A 277 -2.08 -1.31 -8.21
N GLY A 278 -2.06 -0.77 -6.99
CA GLY A 278 -1.04 0.19 -6.56
C GLY A 278 0.26 -0.48 -6.10
N ASP A 279 1.06 0.27 -5.36
CA ASP A 279 2.28 -0.20 -4.68
C ASP A 279 1.98 -0.99 -3.41
N SER A 280 0.85 -0.72 -2.76
CA SER A 280 0.43 -1.32 -1.49
C SER A 280 0.43 -2.85 -1.41
N PRO A 281 0.14 -3.63 -2.48
CA PRO A 281 0.27 -5.08 -2.46
C PRO A 281 1.64 -5.57 -2.96
N VAL A 282 2.55 -4.68 -3.36
CA VAL A 282 3.84 -5.03 -3.97
C VAL A 282 4.94 -4.97 -2.91
N ILE A 283 5.43 -6.15 -2.52
CA ILE A 283 6.60 -6.29 -1.64
C ILE A 283 7.80 -5.59 -2.29
N GLY A 284 8.42 -4.68 -1.55
CA GLY A 284 9.53 -3.84 -2.03
C GLY A 284 9.10 -2.47 -2.54
N ALA A 285 7.80 -2.23 -2.80
CA ALA A 285 7.27 -0.92 -3.12
C ALA A 285 6.45 -0.36 -1.95
N GLY A 286 5.24 -0.87 -1.72
CA GLY A 286 4.34 -0.37 -0.67
C GLY A 286 4.72 -0.83 0.74
N CYS A 287 5.41 -1.96 0.87
CA CYS A 287 5.93 -2.49 2.13
C CYS A 287 7.22 -3.26 1.90
N TYR A 288 8.23 -3.02 2.74
CA TYR A 288 9.43 -3.87 2.82
C TYR A 288 10.00 -3.85 4.23
N THR A 289 10.30 -5.03 4.76
CA THR A 289 10.89 -5.18 6.10
C THR A 289 12.02 -6.18 6.03
N ASP A 290 13.21 -5.74 6.45
CA ASP A 290 14.34 -6.60 6.73
C ASP A 290 14.66 -6.52 8.23
N GLN A 291 14.57 -7.66 8.92
CA GLN A 291 14.82 -7.80 10.35
C GLN A 291 16.20 -7.28 10.79
N ASP A 292 17.19 -7.33 9.90
CA ASP A 292 18.57 -6.97 10.19
C ASP A 292 18.84 -5.48 9.90
N VAL A 293 17.89 -4.75 9.31
CA VAL A 293 18.10 -3.37 8.84
C VAL A 293 16.99 -2.42 9.27
N GLY A 294 15.76 -2.68 8.86
CA GLY A 294 14.66 -1.73 9.04
C GLY A 294 13.40 -2.08 8.26
N SER A 295 12.37 -1.27 8.49
CA SER A 295 11.06 -1.41 7.86
C SER A 295 10.65 -0.09 7.21
N ALA A 296 10.09 -0.16 6.01
CA ALA A 296 9.59 0.98 5.28
C ALA A 296 8.32 0.61 4.50
N GLY A 297 7.50 1.62 4.24
CA GLY A 297 6.37 1.55 3.34
C GLY A 297 6.01 2.94 2.84
N ALA A 298 4.95 3.02 2.05
CA ALA A 298 4.61 4.25 1.34
C ALA A 298 3.11 4.53 1.35
N THR A 299 2.81 5.77 0.98
CA THR A 299 1.47 6.29 0.70
C THR A 299 1.59 7.30 -0.46
N GLY A 300 0.50 7.58 -1.16
CA GLY A 300 0.49 8.52 -2.29
C GLY A 300 0.33 7.82 -3.65
N SER A 301 1.05 8.32 -4.67
CA SER A 301 0.95 7.77 -6.03
C SER A 301 1.70 6.43 -6.13
N GLY A 302 0.94 5.33 -6.13
CA GLY A 302 1.49 3.98 -6.19
C GLY A 302 2.35 3.73 -7.43
N GLU A 303 1.98 4.27 -8.59
CA GLU A 303 2.75 4.14 -9.84
C GLU A 303 4.18 4.67 -9.70
N GLU A 304 4.36 5.80 -9.01
CA GLU A 304 5.68 6.39 -8.81
C GLU A 304 6.51 5.59 -7.82
N ASN A 305 5.86 5.09 -6.77
CA ASN A 305 6.54 4.29 -5.77
C ASN A 305 6.99 2.91 -6.31
N ILE A 306 6.18 2.28 -7.18
CA ILE A 306 6.56 1.04 -7.88
C ILE A 306 7.78 1.26 -8.76
N LYS A 307 7.80 2.33 -9.59
CA LYS A 307 8.88 2.61 -10.54
C LYS A 307 10.25 2.71 -9.89
N VAL A 308 10.30 3.11 -8.61
CA VAL A 308 11.56 3.27 -7.85
C VAL A 308 11.79 2.17 -6.81
N ALA A 309 10.89 1.19 -6.70
CA ALA A 309 10.87 0.19 -5.62
C ALA A 309 11.11 0.85 -4.25
N GLY A 310 10.25 1.82 -3.88
CA GLY A 310 10.57 2.80 -2.85
C GLY A 310 10.88 2.20 -1.48
N ALA A 311 10.03 1.32 -0.93
CA ALA A 311 10.30 0.72 0.38
C ALA A 311 11.60 -0.09 0.41
N HIS A 312 11.87 -0.90 -0.61
CA HIS A 312 13.13 -1.63 -0.74
C HIS A 312 14.32 -0.67 -0.84
N THR A 313 14.23 0.36 -1.68
CA THR A 313 15.26 1.39 -1.81
C THR A 313 15.55 2.08 -0.47
N ILE A 314 14.53 2.40 0.31
CA ILE A 314 14.71 3.03 1.63
C ILE A 314 15.45 2.07 2.56
N VAL A 315 15.03 0.81 2.64
CA VAL A 315 15.70 -0.20 3.49
C VAL A 315 17.14 -0.44 3.05
N GLU A 316 17.42 -0.55 1.75
CA GLU A 316 18.80 -0.72 1.27
C GLU A 316 19.66 0.54 1.47
N ASN A 317 19.10 1.73 1.38
CA ASN A 317 19.79 2.96 1.76
C ASN A 317 20.14 2.97 3.26
N MET A 318 19.24 2.49 4.12
CA MET A 318 19.53 2.30 5.55
C MET A 318 20.62 1.25 5.77
N ARG A 319 20.63 0.15 5.00
CA ARG A 319 21.70 -0.86 5.02
C ARG A 319 23.07 -0.24 4.73
N HIS A 320 23.12 0.72 3.82
CA HIS A 320 24.33 1.47 3.48
C HIS A 320 24.65 2.62 4.46
N GLY A 321 24.00 2.66 5.63
CA GLY A 321 24.35 3.57 6.72
C GLY A 321 23.59 4.91 6.72
N MET A 322 22.61 5.12 5.83
CA MET A 322 21.73 6.28 5.93
C MET A 322 20.78 6.16 7.13
N SER A 323 20.48 7.26 7.80
CA SER A 323 19.37 7.27 8.76
C SER A 323 18.02 7.04 8.06
N PRO A 324 16.95 6.61 8.77
CA PRO A 324 15.64 6.42 8.17
C PRO A 324 15.10 7.67 7.45
N HIS A 325 15.35 8.85 8.01
CA HIS A 325 14.95 10.12 7.41
C HIS A 325 15.71 10.42 6.11
N GLU A 326 17.03 10.23 6.09
CA GLU A 326 17.86 10.44 4.89
C GLU A 326 17.51 9.43 3.79
N ALA A 327 17.31 8.16 4.16
CA ALA A 327 16.93 7.11 3.23
C ALA A 327 15.58 7.40 2.56
N GLY A 328 14.58 7.81 3.35
CA GLY A 328 13.27 8.26 2.84
C GLY A 328 13.39 9.45 1.90
N MET A 329 14.18 10.46 2.28
CA MET A 329 14.40 11.65 1.46
C MET A 329 15.13 11.34 0.14
N ASP A 330 16.08 10.41 0.14
CA ASP A 330 16.75 9.96 -1.10
C ASP A 330 15.76 9.26 -2.05
N ALA A 331 14.89 8.40 -1.52
CA ALA A 331 13.86 7.73 -2.33
C ALA A 331 12.90 8.75 -2.98
N LEU A 332 12.47 9.78 -2.22
CA LEU A 332 11.65 10.87 -2.76
C LEU A 332 12.38 11.68 -3.85
N LYS A 333 13.68 11.96 -3.66
CA LYS A 333 14.51 12.61 -4.69
C LYS A 333 14.61 11.78 -5.97
N ARG A 334 14.61 10.44 -5.89
CA ARG A 334 14.58 9.57 -7.08
C ARG A 334 13.29 9.79 -7.89
N ILE A 335 12.14 9.84 -7.22
CA ILE A 335 10.86 10.14 -7.87
C ILE A 335 10.90 11.53 -8.51
N ALA A 336 11.36 12.55 -7.79
CA ALA A 336 11.46 13.91 -8.32
C ALA A 336 12.35 14.01 -9.57
N ARG A 337 13.48 13.28 -9.60
CA ARG A 337 14.38 13.22 -10.75
C ARG A 337 13.74 12.65 -12.01
N ASN A 338 12.82 11.68 -11.90
CA ASN A 338 12.12 11.12 -13.07
C ASN A 338 11.32 12.18 -13.85
N TYR A 339 10.97 13.28 -13.17
CA TYR A 339 10.23 14.40 -13.75
C TYR A 339 11.07 15.67 -13.88
N ASN A 340 12.40 15.58 -13.80
CA ASN A 340 13.30 16.75 -13.81
C ASN A 340 12.93 17.80 -12.75
N ASN A 341 12.39 17.36 -11.60
CA ASN A 341 11.85 18.21 -10.54
C ASN A 341 10.70 19.14 -10.98
N ASP A 342 9.95 18.76 -12.02
CA ASP A 342 8.75 19.48 -12.46
C ASP A 342 7.61 19.27 -11.45
N MET A 343 7.40 20.25 -10.60
CA MET A 343 6.36 20.22 -9.56
C MET A 343 4.94 20.15 -10.12
N ASN A 344 4.71 20.43 -11.41
CA ASN A 344 3.37 20.27 -12.00
C ASN A 344 3.06 18.81 -12.33
N LYS A 345 4.09 17.96 -12.50
CA LYS A 345 3.94 16.52 -12.76
C LYS A 345 4.01 15.67 -11.50
N LEU A 346 4.52 16.24 -10.41
CA LEU A 346 4.63 15.59 -9.11
C LEU A 346 3.43 15.86 -8.18
N ARG A 347 2.49 16.71 -8.61
CA ARG A 347 1.32 17.14 -7.85
C ARG A 347 0.08 16.34 -8.18
#